data_AF-L1L2I1-F1
#
_entry.id   AF-L1L2I1-F1
#
_cell.length_a   1.000
_cell.length_b   1.000
_cell.length_c   1.000
_cell.angle_alpha   90.00
_cell.angle_beta   90.00
_cell.angle_gamma   90.00
#
_symmetry.space_group_name_H-M   'P 1'
#
loop_
_entity.id
_entity.type
_entity.pdbx_description
1 polymer ?
#
loop_
_entity_poly.entity_id
_entity_poly.type
_entity_poly.pdbx_seq_one_letter_code
_entity_poly.pdbx_strand_id
1 'polypeptide(L)' 'MRRILKDWALDGELADDIATVATELVTNAVRHCRVALAEVEVVVSIRGCGLLLEVSDPDKGRLPVPHTEGEPEGDGGGAG' A
#
# COMPACT_ATOMS: atom_id res chain seq x y z
N MET A 1 6.84 -0.30 9.14
CA MET A 1 7.42 0.14 7.86
C MET A 1 8.65 1.03 8.04
N ARG A 2 8.51 2.29 8.50
CA ARG A 2 9.62 3.27 8.62
C ARG A 2 10.90 2.76 9.28
N ARG A 3 10.78 1.98 10.37
CA ARG A 3 11.94 1.35 11.03
C ARG A 3 12.73 0.42 10.09
N ILE A 4 12.04 -0.46 9.36
CA ILE A 4 12.67 -1.43 8.45
C ILE A 4 13.36 -0.69 7.30
N LEU A 5 12.71 0.32 6.72
CA LEU A 5 13.27 1.13 5.64
C LEU A 5 14.53 1.89 6.08
N LYS A 6 14.52 2.42 7.32
CA LYS A 6 15.70 3.04 7.94
C LYS A 6 16.82 2.02 8.16
N ASP A 7 16.50 0.82 8.63
CA ASP A 7 17.48 -0.25 8.84
C ASP A 7 18.13 -0.71 7.52
N TRP A 8 17.46 -0.48 6.38
CA TRP A 8 18.01 -0.74 5.03
C TRP A 8 18.82 0.43 4.46
N ALA A 9 19.01 1.50 5.22
CA ALA A 9 19.76 2.69 4.83
C ALA A 9 19.26 3.34 3.52
N LEU A 10 17.95 3.30 3.30
CA LEU A 10 17.31 3.99 2.19
C LEU A 10 17.38 5.52 2.37
N ASP A 11 17.31 6.23 1.26
CA ASP A 11 17.12 7.68 1.26
C ASP A 11 15.87 8.05 2.07
N GLY A 12 15.92 9.18 2.80
CA GLY A 12 14.85 9.61 3.69
C GLY A 12 13.54 9.92 2.97
N GLU A 13 13.62 10.58 1.81
CA GLU A 13 12.46 10.91 0.97
C GLU A 13 11.83 9.63 0.42
N LEU A 14 12.65 8.73 -0.14
CA LEU A 14 12.18 7.43 -0.62
C LEU A 14 11.56 6.58 0.51
N ALA A 15 12.14 6.61 1.70
CA ALA A 15 11.60 5.89 2.85
C ALA A 15 10.23 6.44 3.29
N ASP A 16 10.06 7.76 3.20
CA ASP A 16 8.81 8.43 3.53
C ASP A 16 7.72 8.15 2.47
N ASP A 17 8.07 8.21 1.19
CA ASP A 17 7.17 7.88 0.07
C ASP A 17 6.67 6.44 0.17
N ILE A 18 7.58 5.47 0.36
CA ILE A 18 7.20 4.06 0.50
C ILE A 18 6.35 3.84 1.75
N ALA A 19 6.62 4.55 2.85
CA ALA A 19 5.79 4.48 4.04
C ALA A 19 4.38 5.04 3.80
N THR A 20 4.25 6.10 3.01
CA THR A 20 2.96 6.68 2.61
C THR A 20 2.19 5.70 1.73
N VAL A 21 2.79 5.22 0.64
CA VAL A 21 2.16 4.26 -0.29
C VAL A 21 1.75 2.98 0.44
N ALA A 22 2.61 2.43 1.31
CA ALA A 22 2.26 1.25 2.10
C ALA A 22 1.08 1.49 3.03
N THR A 23 0.98 2.68 3.64
CA THR A 23 -0.13 3.03 4.53
C THR A 23 -1.44 3.13 3.74
N GLU A 24 -1.41 3.74 2.56
CA GLU A 24 -2.60 3.85 1.69
C GLU A 24 -3.05 2.49 1.18
N LEU A 25 -2.14 1.67 0.67
CA LEU A 25 -2.46 0.33 0.17
C LEU A 25 -3.05 -0.57 1.28
N VAL A 26 -2.46 -0.54 2.48
CA VAL A 26 -3.01 -1.26 3.64
C VAL A 26 -4.36 -0.69 4.08
N THR A 27 -4.53 0.63 4.05
CA THR A 27 -5.82 1.27 4.37
C THR A 27 -6.90 0.83 3.39
N ASN A 28 -6.58 0.77 2.10
CA ASN A 28 -7.48 0.28 1.07
C ASN A 28 -7.83 -1.19 1.29
N ALA A 29 -6.83 -2.04 1.55
CA ALA A 29 -7.05 -3.44 1.86
C ALA A 29 -7.96 -3.62 3.08
N VAL A 30 -7.68 -2.95 4.19
CA VAL A 30 -8.49 -3.05 5.43
C VAL A 30 -9.92 -2.51 5.24
N ARG A 31 -10.10 -1.42 4.51
CA ARG A 31 -11.43 -0.80 4.31
C ARG A 31 -12.29 -1.55 3.30
N HIS A 32 -11.68 -2.16 2.30
CA HIS A 32 -12.41 -2.70 1.15
C HIS A 32 -12.39 -4.23 1.05
N CYS A 33 -11.53 -4.93 1.80
CA CYS A 33 -11.55 -6.39 1.87
C CYS A 33 -12.86 -6.87 2.52
N ARG A 34 -13.61 -7.69 1.79
CA ARG A 34 -14.92 -8.22 2.25
C ARG A 34 -14.81 -9.52 3.04
N VAL A 35 -13.60 -10.06 3.19
CA VAL A 35 -13.36 -11.30 3.94
C VAL A 35 -13.21 -10.96 5.42
N ALA A 36 -14.09 -11.51 6.25
CA ALA A 36 -14.01 -11.31 7.69
C ALA A 36 -12.74 -11.96 8.26
N LEU A 37 -12.09 -11.27 9.22
CA LEU A 37 -10.84 -11.71 9.83
C LEU A 37 -9.71 -11.95 8.81
N ALA A 38 -9.71 -11.17 7.71
CA ALA A 38 -8.66 -11.23 6.70
C ALA A 38 -7.29 -10.84 7.27
N GLU A 39 -6.26 -11.57 6.84
CA GLU A 39 -4.87 -11.16 7.01
C GLU A 39 -4.44 -10.35 5.79
N VAL A 40 -3.81 -9.19 6.05
CA VAL A 40 -3.19 -8.36 5.01
C VAL A 40 -1.69 -8.61 5.09
N GLU A 41 -1.12 -9.16 4.01
CA GLU A 41 0.30 -9.39 3.89
C GLU A 41 0.98 -8.18 3.24
N VAL A 42 2.09 -7.76 3.84
CA VAL A 42 2.93 -6.68 3.29
C VAL A 42 4.34 -7.22 3.10
N VAL A 43 4.77 -7.27 1.85
CA VAL A 43 6.12 -7.66 1.47
C VAL A 43 6.85 -6.44 0.94
N VAL A 44 8.04 -6.22 1.46
CA VAL A 44 8.98 -5.23 0.90
C VAL A 44 10.26 -5.97 0.56
N SER A 45 10.79 -5.73 -0.64
CA SER A 45 12.07 -6.31 -1.04
C SER A 45 12.88 -5.33 -1.89
N ILE A 46 14.21 -5.40 -1.77
CA ILE A 46 15.12 -4.71 -2.67
C ILE A 46 15.30 -5.57 -3.92
N ARG A 47 15.07 -5.00 -5.09
CA ARG A 47 15.16 -5.68 -6.40
C ARG A 47 15.99 -4.84 -7.35
N GLY A 48 17.21 -5.29 -7.65
CA GLY A 48 18.14 -4.54 -8.49
C GLY A 48 18.45 -3.18 -7.86
N CYS A 49 18.14 -2.10 -8.59
CA CYS A 49 18.30 -0.71 -8.12
C CYS A 49 17.03 -0.10 -7.52
N GLY A 50 15.96 -0.89 -7.30
CA GLY A 50 14.68 -0.39 -6.81
C GLY A 50 14.14 -1.15 -5.59
N LEU A 51 13.01 -0.66 -5.10
CA LEU A 51 12.18 -1.31 -4.09
C LEU A 51 10.92 -1.87 -4.73
N LEU A 52 10.54 -3.07 -4.30
CA LEU A 52 9.25 -3.66 -4.58
C LEU A 52 8.45 -3.67 -3.28
N LEU A 53 7.28 -3.04 -3.30
CA LEU A 53 6.27 -3.08 -2.25
C LEU A 53 5.05 -3.84 -2.78
N GLU A 54 4.69 -4.93 -2.11
CA GLU A 54 3.51 -5.74 -2.42
C GLU A 54 2.60 -5.74 -1.18
N VAL A 55 1.33 -5.42 -1.39
CA VAL A 55 0.28 -5.54 -0.36
C VAL A 55 -0.77 -6.48 -0.91
N SER A 56 -1.03 -7.57 -0.19
CA SER A 56 -1.97 -8.61 -0.60
C SER A 56 -3.01 -8.82 0.48
N ASP A 57 -4.27 -8.85 0.08
CA ASP A 57 -5.39 -9.27 0.91
C ASP A 57 -6.16 -10.40 0.19
N PRO A 58 -6.98 -11.19 0.90
CA PRO A 58 -7.65 -12.36 0.30
C PRO A 58 -8.77 -11.98 -0.69
N ASP A 59 -9.18 -10.71 -0.74
CA ASP A 59 -10.19 -10.20 -1.68
C ASP A 59 -9.51 -9.78 -3.01
N LYS A 60 -9.19 -10.79 -3.83
CA LYS A 60 -8.52 -10.62 -5.13
C LYS A 60 -9.35 -9.91 -6.21
N GLY A 61 -10.55 -9.44 -5.87
CA GLY A 61 -11.51 -8.86 -6.81
C GLY A 61 -11.28 -7.39 -7.14
N ARG A 62 -10.49 -6.67 -6.33
CA ARG A 62 -10.30 -5.22 -6.49
C ARG A 62 -8.83 -4.84 -6.31
N LEU A 63 -8.28 -4.19 -7.34
CA LEU A 63 -6.94 -3.60 -7.24
C LEU A 63 -7.02 -2.30 -6.44
N PRO A 64 -6.13 -2.08 -5.45
CA PRO A 64 -6.02 -0.79 -4.80
C PRO A 64 -5.54 0.26 -5.81
N VAL A 65 -6.15 1.44 -5.77
CA VAL A 65 -5.73 2.61 -6.56
C VAL A 65 -5.00 3.55 -5.61
N PRO A 66 -3.68 3.80 -5.81
CA PRO A 66 -2.93 4.76 -5.01
C PRO A 66 -3.49 6.16 -5.23
N HIS A 67 -3.54 6.98 -4.18
CA HIS A 67 -3.86 8.38 -4.34
C HIS A 67 -2.58 9.11 -4.77
N THR A 68 -2.62 9.81 -5.89
CA THR A 68 -1.54 10.74 -6.26
C THR A 68 -1.85 12.13 -5.71
N GLU A 69 -0.84 12.86 -5.26
CA GLU A 69 -1.00 14.24 -4.81
C GLU A 69 -1.76 15.08 -5.85
N GLY A 70 -2.92 15.62 -5.45
CA GLY A 70 -3.78 16.45 -6.28
C GLY A 70 -5.11 15.82 -6.71
N GLU A 71 -5.37 14.53 -6.43
CA GLU A 71 -6.68 13.94 -6.66
C GLU A 71 -7.68 14.31 -5.55
N PRO A 72 -8.87 14.86 -5.87
CA PRO A 72 -9.93 15.02 -4.88
C PRO A 72 -10.38 13.64 -4.38
N GLU A 73 -10.79 13.55 -3.11
CA GLU A 73 -11.38 12.34 -2.51
C GLU A 73 -12.65 11.95 -3.29
N GLY A 74 -12.48 11.16 -4.35
CA GLY A 74 -13.56 10.60 -5.13
C GLY A 74 -14.14 9.42 -4.37
N ASP A 75 -15.25 9.66 -3.68
CA ASP A 75 -16.10 8.60 -3.14
C ASP A 75 -16.39 7.59 -4.26
N GLY A 76 -16.17 6.30 -3.94
CA GLY A 76 -16.23 5.20 -4.90
C GLY A 76 -17.66 5.00 -5.41
N GLY A 77 -18.02 5.75 -6.46
CA GLY A 77 -19.22 5.55 -7.25
C GLY A 77 -19.15 4.24 -8.05
N GLY A 78 -19.49 3.13 -7.40
CA GLY A 78 -19.83 1.88 -8.06
C GLY A 78 -21.35 1.72 -8.10
N ALA A 79 -21.96 2.12 -9.22
CA ALA A 79 -23.36 1.83 -9.51
C ALA A 79 -23.59 0.32 -9.66
N GLY A 80 -24.67 -0.16 -9.04
CA GLY A 80 -25.19 -1.52 -9.12
C GLY A 80 -26.49 -1.63 -8.34
#